data_AF-A0A2U1YQK5-F1
#
_entry.id   AF-A0A2U1YQK5-F1
#
_cell.length_a   1.000
_cell.length_b   1.000
_cell.length_c   1.000
_cell.angle_alpha   90.00
_cell.angle_beta   90.00
_cell.angle_gamma   90.00
#
_symmetry.space_group_name_H-M   'P 1'
#
loop_
_entity.id
_entity.type
_entity.pdbx_description
1 polymer ?
#
loop_
_entity_poly.entity_id
_entity_poly.type
_entity_poly.pdbx_seq_one_letter_code
_entity_poly.pdbx_strand_id
1 'polypeptide(L)'
;MSTDSPAKPPLKPAAKPARPPLGGIGIGGLGTDDIDPIRQYGLSKGFLPTETEPPASTQSIIPQAAPHPTVQPAPQPQPAPTIVRPAPTRPWQAMLPDYLVEELRQAAAREGTAQKVIVLKALRQAGFRIDDIDLQDLRRR
;
A
#
# COMPACT_ATOMS: atom_id res chain seq x y z
N MET A 1 -37.35 -33.10 49.60
CA MET A 1 -36.88 -32.64 50.91
C MET A 1 -35.40 -32.33 50.79
N SER A 2 -34.99 -31.11 51.17
CA SER A 2 -33.60 -30.65 51.47
C SER A 2 -32.65 -30.53 50.24
N THR A 3 -31.91 -29.45 49.94
CA THR A 3 -31.40 -28.23 50.63
C THR A 3 -31.06 -27.17 49.54
N ASP A 4 -31.54 -25.93 49.55
CA ASP A 4 -30.97 -24.69 50.14
C ASP A 4 -29.41 -24.49 50.14
N SER A 5 -28.95 -23.57 49.26
CA SER A 5 -27.90 -22.51 49.37
C SER A 5 -26.44 -22.81 49.82
N PRO A 6 -25.39 -21.99 49.51
CA PRO A 6 -25.39 -20.56 49.15
C PRO A 6 -24.47 -20.10 47.97
N ALA A 7 -24.61 -18.81 47.65
CA ALA A 7 -23.90 -18.03 46.64
C ALA A 7 -22.36 -17.92 46.81
N LYS A 8 -21.64 -17.78 45.69
CA LYS A 8 -20.25 -17.28 45.64
C LYS A 8 -20.09 -16.30 44.45
N PRO A 9 -19.37 -15.17 44.60
CA PRO A 9 -19.62 -13.91 43.90
C PRO A 9 -19.08 -13.84 42.47
N PRO A 10 -19.53 -12.85 41.66
CA PRO A 10 -18.98 -12.63 40.32
C PRO A 10 -17.51 -12.21 40.40
N LEU A 11 -16.65 -12.97 39.73
CA LEU A 11 -15.25 -12.61 39.49
C LEU A 11 -15.22 -11.34 38.62
N LYS A 12 -14.80 -10.23 39.21
CA LYS A 12 -14.47 -8.98 38.50
C LYS A 12 -13.48 -9.29 37.36
N PRO A 13 -13.66 -8.76 36.14
CA PRO A 13 -12.61 -8.78 35.14
C PRO A 13 -11.43 -7.95 35.65
N ALA A 14 -10.24 -8.56 35.70
CA ALA A 14 -9.00 -7.87 36.01
C ALA A 14 -8.81 -6.68 35.07
N ALA A 15 -8.48 -5.51 35.64
CA ALA A 15 -8.16 -4.31 34.90
C ALA A 15 -7.02 -4.60 33.90
N LYS A 16 -7.27 -4.34 32.62
CA LYS A 16 -6.23 -4.36 31.59
C LYS A 16 -5.16 -3.33 31.97
N PRO A 17 -3.86 -3.65 31.95
CA PRO A 17 -2.83 -2.63 32.10
C PRO A 17 -2.99 -1.61 30.97
N ALA A 18 -3.03 -0.33 31.34
CA ALA A 18 -3.17 0.79 30.44
C ALA A 18 -2.07 0.73 29.37
N ARG A 19 -2.48 0.73 28.09
CA ARG A 19 -1.53 0.89 26.99
C ARG A 19 -0.85 2.25 27.13
N PRO A 20 0.48 2.34 26.97
CA PRO A 20 1.15 3.63 26.94
C PRO A 20 0.58 4.48 25.78
N PRO A 21 0.42 5.80 25.96
CA PRO A 21 -0.18 6.67 24.97
C PRO A 21 0.65 6.67 23.68
N LEU A 22 0.01 6.30 22.57
CA LEU A 22 0.54 6.49 21.23
C LEU A 22 0.30 7.95 20.84
N GLY A 23 1.22 8.85 21.18
CA GLY A 23 1.03 10.27 20.87
C GLY A 23 2.14 11.16 21.39
N GLY A 24 3.20 11.29 20.60
CA GLY A 24 4.23 12.32 20.77
C GLY A 24 4.59 12.90 19.41
N ILE A 25 3.61 13.32 18.63
CA ILE A 25 3.86 14.21 17.49
C ILE A 25 4.11 15.59 18.11
N GLY A 26 5.34 15.82 18.54
CA GLY A 26 5.82 17.14 18.94
C GLY A 26 5.93 18.01 17.70
N ILE A 27 4.86 18.74 17.41
CA ILE A 27 4.84 19.82 16.44
C ILE A 27 5.50 21.02 17.12
N GLY A 28 6.68 21.42 16.63
CA GLY A 28 7.27 22.73 16.91
C GLY A 28 8.17 22.79 18.15
N GLY A 29 9.46 22.99 17.93
CA GLY A 29 10.43 23.35 18.96
C GLY A 29 11.77 23.72 18.36
N LEU A 30 11.97 25.02 18.17
CA LEU A 30 13.26 25.69 17.92
C LEU A 30 14.42 25.00 18.68
N GLY A 31 15.45 24.56 17.95
CA GLY A 31 16.67 24.03 18.52
C GLY A 31 17.69 23.76 17.42
N THR A 32 18.61 24.70 17.27
CA THR A 32 19.82 24.62 16.47
C THR A 32 20.65 23.38 16.85
N ASP A 33 21.22 22.71 15.84
CA ASP A 33 22.42 21.85 15.93
C ASP A 33 22.32 20.42 16.50
N ASP A 34 21.18 19.72 16.34
CA ASP A 34 21.17 18.25 16.34
C ASP A 34 20.75 17.73 14.96
N ILE A 35 21.73 17.26 14.20
CA ILE A 35 21.47 16.60 12.91
C ILE A 35 20.67 15.34 13.20
N ASP A 36 19.37 15.38 12.86
CA ASP A 36 18.45 14.25 12.97
C ASP A 36 19.17 12.94 12.53
N PRO A 37 19.21 11.88 13.36
CA PRO A 37 19.91 10.64 13.01
C PRO A 37 19.39 10.03 11.71
N ILE A 38 18.12 10.31 11.38
CA ILE A 38 17.48 9.95 10.12
C ILE A 38 18.10 10.74 8.94
N ARG A 39 18.40 12.03 9.12
CA ARG A 39 19.09 12.84 8.11
C ARG A 39 20.53 12.37 7.89
N GLN A 40 21.27 12.08 8.94
CA GLN A 40 22.65 11.59 8.81
C GLN A 40 22.72 10.25 8.06
N TYR A 41 21.80 9.33 8.37
CA TYR A 41 21.67 8.07 7.65
C TYR A 41 21.34 8.29 6.16
N GLY A 42 20.40 9.20 5.87
CA GLY A 42 20.03 9.58 4.51
C GLY A 42 21.19 10.16 3.69
N LEU A 43 22.01 11.03 4.31
CA LEU A 43 23.20 11.62 3.69
C LEU A 43 24.30 10.56 3.45
N SER A 44 24.62 9.73 4.44
CA SER A 44 25.65 8.69 4.33
C SER A 44 25.33 7.65 3.25
N LYS A 45 24.05 7.40 2.99
CA LYS A 45 23.57 6.44 2.00
C LYS A 45 23.24 7.07 0.64
N GLY A 46 23.46 8.37 0.46
CA GLY A 46 23.16 9.09 -0.79
C GLY A 46 21.67 9.15 -1.13
N PHE A 47 20.79 8.96 -0.15
CA PHE A 47 19.33 9.06 -0.32
C PHE A 47 18.84 10.51 -0.24
N LEU A 48 19.60 11.39 0.41
CA LEU A 48 19.28 12.81 0.46
C LEU A 48 19.93 13.55 -0.71
N PRO A 49 19.16 14.36 -1.46
CA PRO A 49 19.72 15.25 -2.47
C PRO A 49 20.70 16.23 -1.80
N THR A 50 21.98 16.10 -2.08
CA THR A 50 22.93 17.19 -1.87
C THR A 50 22.65 18.22 -2.95
N GLU A 51 21.94 19.31 -2.61
CA GLU A 51 21.76 20.46 -3.50
C GLU A 51 23.13 20.91 -4.01
N THR A 52 23.46 20.53 -5.24
CA THR A 52 24.49 21.20 -6.03
C THR A 52 23.76 22.27 -6.80
N GLU A 53 23.86 23.49 -6.29
CA GLU A 53 23.48 24.74 -6.94
C GLU A 53 23.92 24.74 -8.41
N PRO A 54 23.07 25.08 -9.38
CA PRO A 54 23.53 25.52 -10.68
C PRO A 54 23.45 27.05 -10.75
N PRO A 55 24.58 27.74 -10.98
CA PRO A 55 24.53 28.97 -11.73
C PRO A 55 25.54 28.92 -12.87
N ALA A 56 25.03 29.05 -14.10
CA ALA A 56 25.47 30.08 -15.05
C ALA A 56 25.01 29.74 -16.47
N SER A 57 24.04 30.49 -16.94
CA SER A 57 23.90 30.82 -18.36
C SER A 57 25.05 31.78 -18.72
N THR A 58 25.88 31.46 -19.72
CA THR A 58 26.19 32.34 -20.87
C THR A 58 27.30 31.82 -21.80
N GLN A 59 27.00 31.96 -23.10
CA GLN A 59 27.85 32.40 -24.21
C GLN A 59 28.59 31.39 -25.11
N SER A 60 28.25 31.56 -26.39
CA SER A 60 28.78 30.98 -27.62
C SER A 60 30.28 31.19 -27.82
N ILE A 61 30.98 30.14 -28.26
CA ILE A 61 32.14 30.22 -29.14
C ILE A 61 32.18 28.93 -30.01
N ILE A 62 32.24 29.08 -31.33
CA ILE A 62 32.64 28.06 -32.33
C ILE A 62 33.87 28.62 -33.07
N PRO A 63 34.68 27.85 -33.82
CA PRO A 63 34.72 26.37 -33.99
C PRO A 63 36.15 25.78 -33.88
N GLN A 64 36.28 24.51 -33.46
CA GLN A 64 37.49 23.73 -33.78
C GLN A 64 37.10 22.33 -34.23
N ALA A 65 37.40 22.06 -35.50
CA ALA A 65 37.14 20.79 -36.16
C ALA A 65 38.10 19.70 -35.62
N ALA A 66 37.53 18.60 -35.15
CA ALA A 66 38.22 17.34 -34.88
C ALA A 66 37.31 16.18 -35.33
N PRO A 67 37.87 15.09 -35.88
CA PRO A 67 37.13 14.06 -36.60
C PRO A 67 36.12 13.33 -35.70
N HIS A 68 34.89 13.24 -36.18
CA HIS A 68 33.76 12.67 -35.46
C HIS A 68 33.85 11.13 -35.46
N PRO A 69 33.89 10.44 -34.30
CA PRO A 69 33.53 9.04 -34.26
C PRO A 69 32.03 8.90 -34.53
N THR A 70 31.65 8.02 -35.45
CA THR A 70 30.26 7.63 -35.71
C THR A 70 29.60 7.14 -34.42
N VAL A 71 28.71 7.95 -33.86
CA VAL A 71 27.92 7.62 -32.68
C VAL A 71 26.85 6.61 -33.10
N GLN A 72 27.00 5.37 -32.62
CA GLN A 72 25.97 4.35 -32.73
C GLN A 72 24.69 4.84 -32.02
N PRO A 73 23.49 4.72 -32.62
CA PRO A 73 22.26 5.12 -31.94
C PRO A 73 22.09 4.30 -30.66
N ALA A 74 22.04 4.98 -29.52
CA ALA A 74 21.73 4.34 -28.25
C ALA A 74 20.33 3.71 -28.32
N PRO A 75 20.13 2.48 -27.81
CA PRO A 75 18.82 1.86 -27.75
C PRO A 75 17.88 2.77 -26.95
N GLN A 76 16.73 3.10 -27.55
CA GLN A 76 15.71 3.90 -26.88
C GLN A 76 15.27 3.20 -25.59
N PRO A 77 15.12 3.94 -24.48
CA PRO A 77 14.64 3.37 -23.22
C PRO A 77 13.25 2.77 -23.44
N GLN A 78 13.12 1.46 -23.22
CA GLN A 78 11.82 0.80 -23.17
C GLN A 78 10.97 1.48 -22.07
N PRO A 79 9.70 1.83 -22.36
CA PRO A 79 8.83 2.39 -21.35
C PRO A 79 8.68 1.39 -20.21
N ALA A 80 8.94 1.85 -18.99
CA ALA A 80 8.76 1.05 -17.79
C ALA A 80 7.31 0.53 -17.72
N PRO A 81 7.08 -0.71 -17.28
CA PRO A 81 5.74 -1.26 -17.17
C PRO A 81 4.87 -0.37 -16.29
N THR A 82 3.79 0.16 -16.86
CA THR A 82 2.82 0.96 -16.10
C THR A 82 2.12 0.04 -15.11
N ILE A 83 2.41 0.23 -13.82
CA ILE A 83 1.76 -0.51 -12.73
C ILE A 83 0.33 0.01 -12.62
N VAL A 84 -0.61 -0.68 -13.26
CA VAL A 84 -2.05 -0.38 -13.14
C VAL A 84 -2.50 -0.78 -11.74
N ARG A 85 -3.09 0.16 -11.00
CA ARG A 85 -3.56 -0.07 -9.63
C ARG A 85 -5.06 -0.42 -9.64
N PRO A 86 -5.50 -1.35 -8.80
CA PRO A 86 -6.93 -1.62 -8.61
C PRO A 86 -7.68 -0.37 -8.15
N ALA A 87 -8.97 -0.29 -8.48
CA ALA A 87 -9.80 0.82 -8.06
C ALA A 87 -9.95 0.86 -6.53
N PRO A 88 -10.05 2.05 -5.90
CA PRO A 88 -10.35 2.17 -4.48
C PRO A 88 -11.68 1.50 -4.13
N THR A 89 -11.68 0.58 -3.17
CA THR A 89 -12.89 -0.16 -2.76
C THR A 89 -13.50 0.40 -1.48
N ARG A 90 -14.84 0.42 -1.39
CA ARG A 90 -15.58 0.70 -0.15
C ARG A 90 -16.11 -0.61 0.45
N PRO A 91 -16.03 -0.81 1.77
CA PRO A 91 -16.63 -1.98 2.40
C PRO A 91 -18.14 -1.92 2.27
N TRP A 92 -18.74 -3.03 1.84
CA TRP A 92 -20.18 -3.21 1.76
C TRP A 92 -20.54 -4.52 2.44
N GLN A 93 -21.64 -4.51 3.18
CA GLN A 93 -22.16 -5.68 3.90
C GLN A 93 -23.55 -6.01 3.34
N ALA A 94 -23.78 -7.29 3.10
CA ALA A 94 -25.05 -7.82 2.63
C ALA A 94 -25.43 -9.04 3.47
N MET A 95 -26.72 -9.23 3.71
CA MET A 95 -27.23 -10.46 4.31
C MET A 95 -27.50 -11.47 3.21
N LEU A 96 -26.87 -12.63 3.31
CA LEU A 96 -27.03 -13.74 2.38
C LEU A 96 -27.42 -14.99 3.18
N PRO A 97 -28.26 -15.88 2.63
CA PRO A 97 -28.53 -17.17 3.26
C PRO A 97 -27.25 -17.98 3.45
N ASP A 98 -27.16 -18.74 4.55
CA ASP A 98 -25.96 -19.52 4.90
C ASP A 98 -25.54 -20.49 3.78
N TYR A 99 -26.53 -21.14 3.15
CA TYR A 99 -26.27 -22.06 2.04
C TYR A 99 -25.55 -21.37 0.87
N LEU A 100 -25.89 -20.11 0.57
CA LEU A 100 -25.29 -19.36 -0.53
C LEU A 100 -23.83 -19.00 -0.22
N VAL A 101 -23.55 -18.66 1.05
CA VAL A 101 -22.19 -18.34 1.50
C VAL A 101 -21.28 -19.57 1.35
N GLU A 102 -21.79 -20.75 1.68
CA GLU A 102 -21.03 -22.00 1.50
C GLU A 102 -20.83 -22.36 0.03
N GLU A 103 -21.85 -22.19 -0.83
CA GLU A 103 -21.70 -22.38 -2.28
C GLU A 103 -20.67 -21.42 -2.89
N LEU A 104 -20.69 -20.14 -2.48
CA LEU A 104 -19.68 -19.15 -2.92
C LEU A 104 -18.27 -19.53 -2.46
N ARG A 105 -18.13 -20.06 -1.23
CA ARG A 105 -16.85 -20.55 -0.72
C ARG A 105 -16.33 -21.71 -1.55
N GLN A 106 -17.20 -22.68 -1.87
CA GLN A 106 -16.83 -23.85 -2.67
C GLN A 106 -16.47 -23.45 -4.10
N ALA A 107 -17.23 -22.56 -4.72
CA ALA A 107 -16.95 -22.03 -6.06
C ALA A 107 -15.59 -21.31 -6.10
N ALA A 108 -15.32 -20.45 -5.11
CA ALA A 108 -14.03 -19.76 -4.98
C ALA A 108 -12.86 -20.73 -4.80
N ALA A 109 -13.05 -21.80 -4.01
CA ALA A 109 -12.04 -22.84 -3.82
C ALA A 109 -11.77 -23.62 -5.12
N ARG A 110 -12.82 -23.98 -5.86
CA ARG A 110 -12.72 -24.70 -7.15
C ARG A 110 -11.97 -23.89 -8.20
N GLU A 111 -12.26 -22.60 -8.30
CA GLU A 111 -11.58 -21.70 -9.24
C GLU A 111 -10.20 -21.22 -8.74
N GLY A 112 -9.86 -21.50 -7.50
CA GLY A 112 -8.63 -21.00 -6.88
C GLY A 112 -8.59 -19.47 -6.82
N THR A 113 -9.72 -18.82 -6.52
CA THR A 113 -9.84 -17.35 -6.44
C THR A 113 -10.51 -16.93 -5.12
N ALA A 114 -10.67 -15.63 -4.90
CA ALA A 114 -11.39 -15.08 -3.75
C ALA A 114 -12.91 -15.05 -3.98
N GLN A 115 -13.71 -15.23 -2.91
CA GLN A 115 -15.17 -15.13 -2.98
C GLN A 115 -15.64 -13.79 -3.57
N LYS A 116 -14.94 -12.69 -3.25
CA LYS A 116 -15.17 -11.36 -3.85
C LYS A 116 -15.15 -11.42 -5.38
N VAL A 117 -14.18 -12.12 -5.97
CA VAL A 117 -14.04 -12.22 -7.42
C VAL A 117 -15.22 -12.98 -8.02
N ILE A 118 -15.70 -14.04 -7.37
CA ILE A 118 -16.92 -14.76 -7.79
C ILE A 118 -18.13 -13.81 -7.83
N VAL A 119 -18.32 -13.01 -6.77
CA VAL A 119 -19.41 -12.04 -6.70
C VAL A 119 -19.26 -10.96 -7.79
N LEU A 120 -18.06 -10.42 -7.99
CA LEU A 120 -17.80 -9.44 -9.05
C LEU A 120 -18.04 -10.02 -10.45
N LYS A 121 -17.66 -11.27 -10.71
CA LYS A 121 -17.97 -11.95 -11.97
C LYS A 121 -19.49 -12.05 -12.19
N ALA A 122 -20.24 -12.44 -11.17
CA ALA A 122 -21.71 -12.52 -11.25
C ALA A 122 -22.35 -11.15 -11.50
N LEU A 123 -21.84 -10.09 -10.87
CA LEU A 123 -22.30 -8.72 -11.11
C LEU A 123 -21.97 -8.26 -12.55
N ARG A 124 -20.80 -8.61 -13.09
CA ARG A 124 -20.47 -8.33 -14.50
C ARG A 124 -21.45 -9.03 -15.45
N GLN A 125 -21.79 -10.29 -15.17
CA GLN A 125 -22.78 -11.05 -15.93
C GLN A 125 -24.19 -10.43 -15.84
N ALA A 126 -24.53 -9.81 -14.71
CA ALA A 126 -25.75 -9.05 -14.53
C ALA A 126 -25.74 -7.65 -15.23
N GLY A 127 -24.64 -7.28 -15.89
CA GLY A 127 -24.52 -6.05 -16.68
C GLY A 127 -23.89 -4.86 -15.94
N PHE A 128 -23.38 -5.05 -14.72
CA PHE A 128 -22.64 -4.00 -14.02
C PHE A 128 -21.26 -3.79 -14.66
N ARG A 129 -20.81 -2.52 -14.67
CA ARG A 129 -19.48 -2.14 -15.15
C ARG A 129 -18.44 -2.54 -14.11
N ILE A 130 -17.56 -3.46 -14.50
CA ILE A 130 -16.48 -3.98 -13.66
C ILE A 130 -15.25 -4.15 -14.56
N ASP A 131 -14.14 -3.57 -14.15
CA ASP A 131 -12.90 -3.62 -14.91
C ASP A 131 -12.19 -4.96 -14.70
N ASP A 132 -11.44 -5.42 -15.71
CA ASP A 132 -10.74 -6.71 -15.64
C ASP A 132 -9.68 -6.74 -14.53
N ILE A 133 -9.15 -5.58 -14.13
CA ILE A 133 -8.22 -5.46 -13.00
C ILE A 133 -8.88 -5.83 -11.66
N ASP A 134 -10.18 -5.58 -11.50
CA ASP A 134 -10.90 -5.90 -10.27
C ASP A 134 -11.28 -7.39 -10.17
N LEU A 135 -11.25 -8.10 -11.30
CA LEU A 135 -11.46 -9.56 -11.36
C LEU A 135 -10.18 -10.35 -11.08
N GLN A 136 -9.04 -9.67 -10.97
CA GLN A 136 -7.76 -10.30 -10.68
C GLN A 136 -7.62 -10.54 -9.18
N ASP A 137 -7.37 -11.78 -8.78
CA ASP A 137 -7.02 -12.09 -7.39
C ASP A 137 -5.54 -11.74 -7.14
N LEU A 138 -5.31 -10.56 -6.61
CA LEU A 138 -3.97 -10.05 -6.30
C LEU A 138 -3.31 -10.78 -5.12
N ARG A 139 -4.04 -11.58 -4.34
CA ARG A 139 -3.45 -12.34 -3.23
C ARG A 139 -2.63 -13.53 -3.71
N ARG A 140 -2.76 -13.93 -4.98
CA ARG A 140 -2.11 -15.10 -5.57
C ARG A 140 -0.99 -14.75 -6.55
N ARG A 141 -0.55 -13.49 -6.58
CA ARG A 141 0.55 -13.02 -7.44
C ARG A 141 1.86 -12.94 -6.68
#